data_AF-A0A847ANN5-F1
#
_entry.id   AF-A0A847ANN5-F1
#
_cell.length_a   1.000
_cell.length_b   1.000
_cell.length_c   1.000
_cell.angle_alpha   90.00
_cell.angle_beta   90.00
_cell.angle_gamma   90.00
#
_symmetry.space_group_name_H-M   'P 1'
#
loop_
_entity.id
_entity.type
_entity.pdbx_description
1 polymer ?
#
loop_
_entity_poly.entity_id
_entity_poly.type
_entity_poly.pdbx_seq_one_letter_code
_entity_poly.pdbx_strand_id
1 'polypeptide(L)'
;MNLLVAKIDPTLKYTGHYNKVKELLVKSSAKILNDKRKKAIQDFVLQGIPTHKNENYKYTNLQPYFNPGFKYIHLREPAVADLNTVFQCDVPQLDTFQAFIFNGWYYEKGCQTNGLPDNVILSSLENISFEKPELIKKYGLLADTASDPLVALNTAFAKDGYFLYVPKKSILKKPIQIINFLQSDKNAFVTQRNFIYVEEGADVKIISCDHTLNLNSYLNNSVTEI
;
A
#
# COMPACT_ATOMS: atom_id res chain seq x y z
N MET A 1 -34.75 10.16 -25.35
CA MET A 1 -33.69 11.17 -25.26
C MET A 1 -32.70 10.67 -24.22
N ASN A 2 -31.73 9.86 -24.64
CA ASN A 2 -30.71 9.30 -23.74
C ASN A 2 -29.75 10.43 -23.37
N LEU A 3 -29.87 10.94 -22.14
CA LEU A 3 -28.80 11.70 -21.51
C LEU A 3 -27.61 10.74 -21.38
N LEU A 4 -26.69 10.86 -22.33
CA LEU A 4 -25.32 10.37 -22.23
C LEU A 4 -24.81 10.85 -20.87
N VAL A 5 -24.77 9.95 -19.89
CA VAL A 5 -23.97 10.16 -18.68
C VAL A 5 -22.56 10.38 -19.21
N ALA A 6 -22.11 11.63 -19.22
CA ALA A 6 -20.75 11.96 -19.61
C ALA A 6 -19.84 11.03 -18.79
N LYS A 7 -19.11 10.14 -19.47
CA LYS A 7 -18.14 9.26 -18.80
C LYS A 7 -17.18 10.19 -18.07
N ILE A 8 -17.34 10.30 -16.76
CA ILE A 8 -16.48 11.13 -15.92
C ILE A 8 -15.08 10.57 -16.09
N ASP A 9 -14.15 11.40 -16.58
CA ASP A 9 -12.74 11.02 -16.69
C ASP A 9 -12.27 10.49 -15.32
N PRO A 10 -11.84 9.21 -15.25
CA PRO A 10 -11.32 8.63 -14.02
C PRO A 10 -10.27 9.51 -13.36
N THR A 11 -9.38 10.12 -14.13
CA THR A 11 -8.35 11.03 -13.61
C THR A 11 -8.98 12.17 -12.80
N LEU A 12 -10.00 12.84 -13.34
CA LEU A 12 -10.70 13.93 -12.65
C LEU A 12 -11.42 13.44 -11.40
N LYS A 13 -11.96 12.21 -11.41
CA LYS A 13 -12.60 11.61 -10.23
C LYS A 13 -11.61 11.42 -9.08
N TYR A 14 -10.43 10.85 -9.33
CA TYR A 14 -9.43 10.63 -8.28
C TYR A 14 -8.80 11.95 -7.82
N THR A 15 -8.52 12.88 -8.73
CA THR A 15 -8.03 14.23 -8.38
C THR A 15 -9.06 15.01 -7.56
N GLY A 16 -10.33 14.96 -7.96
CA GLY A 16 -11.44 15.57 -7.23
C GLY A 16 -11.61 14.95 -5.84
N HIS A 17 -11.45 13.63 -5.70
CA HIS A 17 -11.46 12.96 -4.41
C HIS A 17 -10.28 13.39 -3.53
N TYR A 18 -9.06 13.41 -4.08
CA TYR A 18 -7.87 13.87 -3.36
C TYR A 18 -8.08 15.27 -2.77
N ASN A 19 -8.62 16.20 -3.55
CA ASN A 19 -8.88 17.57 -3.09
C ASN A 19 -9.87 17.63 -1.91
N LYS A 20 -10.84 16.71 -1.85
CA LYS A 20 -11.79 16.60 -0.72
C LYS A 20 -11.15 16.05 0.55
N VAL A 21 -10.15 15.17 0.43
CA VAL A 21 -9.56 14.46 1.59
C VAL A 21 -8.14 14.91 1.93
N LYS A 22 -7.54 15.83 1.16
CA LYS A 22 -6.14 16.26 1.33
C LYS A 22 -5.79 16.67 2.76
N GLU A 23 -6.70 17.36 3.45
CA GLU A 23 -6.48 17.83 4.82
C GLU A 23 -6.47 16.67 5.80
N LEU A 24 -7.35 15.69 5.60
CA LEU A 24 -7.35 14.44 6.36
C LEU A 24 -6.04 13.68 6.18
N LEU A 25 -5.57 13.54 4.94
CA LEU A 25 -4.31 12.85 4.63
C LEU A 25 -3.12 13.55 5.29
N VAL A 26 -3.05 14.88 5.19
CA VAL A 26 -1.93 15.67 5.70
C VAL A 26 -1.91 15.70 7.23
N LYS A 27 -3.05 15.92 7.88
CA LYS A 27 -3.12 16.08 9.33
C LYS A 27 -2.68 14.83 10.11
N SER A 28 -2.90 13.65 9.54
CA SER A 28 -2.64 12.37 10.21
C SER A 28 -1.47 11.60 9.58
N SER A 29 -0.51 12.27 8.94
CA SER A 29 0.69 11.62 8.38
C SER A 29 1.93 12.37 8.80
N ALA A 30 3.06 11.68 8.93
CA ALA A 30 4.34 12.32 9.23
C ALA A 30 4.79 13.22 8.06
N LYS A 31 5.66 14.19 8.38
CA LYS A 31 6.15 15.19 7.42
C LYS A 31 6.76 14.53 6.18
N ILE A 32 7.58 13.49 6.35
CA ILE A 32 8.29 12.83 5.25
C ILE A 32 7.36 12.15 4.23
N LEU A 33 6.19 11.66 4.67
CA LEU A 33 5.14 11.16 3.76
C LEU A 33 4.46 12.35 3.05
N ASN A 34 4.12 13.39 3.79
CA ASN A 34 3.41 14.57 3.28
C ASN A 34 4.22 15.36 2.25
N ASP A 35 5.54 15.47 2.43
CA ASP A 35 6.43 16.21 1.53
C ASP A 35 6.36 15.68 0.07
N LYS A 36 5.99 14.41 -0.11
CA LYS A 36 5.88 13.76 -1.43
C LYS A 36 4.51 13.98 -2.09
N ARG A 37 3.43 14.13 -1.30
CA ARG A 37 2.04 14.11 -1.79
C ARG A 37 1.74 15.21 -2.81
N LYS A 38 2.23 16.43 -2.58
CA LYS A 38 1.95 17.58 -3.46
C LYS A 38 2.50 17.35 -4.87
N LYS A 39 3.75 16.92 -4.99
CA LYS A 39 4.34 16.58 -6.28
C LYS A 39 3.63 15.37 -6.90
N ALA A 40 3.36 14.35 -6.11
CA ALA A 40 2.70 13.13 -6.57
C ALA A 40 1.33 13.40 -7.22
N ILE A 41 0.48 14.21 -6.60
CA ILE A 41 -0.83 14.53 -7.20
C ILE A 41 -0.68 15.40 -8.47
N GLN A 42 0.32 16.29 -8.53
CA GLN A 42 0.59 17.08 -9.73
C GLN A 42 1.03 16.19 -10.88
N ASP A 43 1.96 15.27 -10.62
CA ASP A 43 2.42 14.30 -11.61
C ASP A 43 1.28 13.40 -12.09
N PHE A 44 0.40 12.97 -11.18
CA PHE A 44 -0.80 12.18 -11.52
C PHE A 44 -1.77 12.96 -12.41
N VAL A 45 -2.01 14.25 -12.13
CA VAL A 45 -2.89 15.10 -12.94
C VAL A 45 -2.35 15.29 -14.36
N LEU A 46 -1.03 15.44 -14.49
CA LEU A 46 -0.37 15.61 -15.80
C LEU A 46 -0.40 14.33 -16.65
N GLN A 47 -0.23 13.17 -16.01
CA GLN A 47 -0.13 11.90 -16.71
C GLN A 47 -1.49 11.21 -16.92
N GLY A 48 -2.40 11.35 -15.97
CA GLY A 48 -3.70 10.68 -15.94
C GLY A 48 -3.63 9.17 -15.65
N ILE A 49 -4.79 8.51 -15.65
CA ILE A 49 -4.84 7.04 -15.58
C ILE A 49 -4.11 6.46 -16.81
N PRO A 50 -3.22 5.45 -16.63
CA PRO A 50 -2.46 4.92 -17.74
C PRO A 50 -3.33 4.47 -18.91
N THR A 51 -2.79 4.65 -20.11
CA THR A 51 -3.40 4.24 -21.37
C THR A 51 -2.42 3.35 -22.14
N HIS A 52 -2.84 2.82 -23.28
CA HIS A 52 -1.96 2.07 -24.19
C HIS A 52 -0.77 2.89 -24.72
N LYS A 53 -0.74 4.22 -24.51
CA LYS A 53 0.41 5.09 -24.85
C LYS A 53 1.54 4.99 -23.83
N ASN A 54 1.26 4.53 -22.61
CA ASN A 54 2.28 4.31 -21.59
C ASN A 54 2.93 2.93 -21.84
N GLU A 55 4.25 2.88 -21.97
CA GLU A 55 4.98 1.65 -22.33
C GLU A 55 4.67 0.48 -21.38
N ASN A 56 4.70 0.73 -20.07
CA ASN A 56 4.38 -0.25 -19.01
C ASN A 56 2.94 -0.80 -19.10
N TYR A 57 2.04 -0.12 -19.80
CA TYR A 57 0.60 -0.43 -19.86
C TYR A 57 0.12 -0.65 -21.31
N LYS A 58 1.04 -0.82 -22.27
CA LYS A 58 0.73 -0.95 -23.70
C LYS A 58 -0.30 -2.03 -24.01
N TYR A 59 -0.31 -3.13 -23.24
CA TYR A 59 -1.21 -4.26 -23.45
C TYR A 59 -2.34 -4.36 -22.42
N THR A 60 -2.42 -3.43 -21.48
CA THR A 60 -3.38 -3.48 -20.36
C THR A 60 -4.19 -2.19 -20.30
N ASN A 61 -5.48 -2.27 -20.64
CA ASN A 61 -6.38 -1.13 -20.52
C ASN A 61 -6.86 -0.97 -19.07
N LEU A 62 -6.30 0.01 -18.35
CA LEU A 62 -6.68 0.25 -16.95
C LEU A 62 -7.94 1.08 -16.76
N GLN A 63 -8.33 1.90 -17.75
CA GLN A 63 -9.45 2.84 -17.65
C GLN A 63 -10.76 2.23 -17.10
N PRO A 64 -11.21 1.03 -17.55
CA PRO A 64 -12.44 0.41 -17.05
C PRO A 64 -12.40 0.08 -15.56
N TYR A 65 -11.23 -0.26 -15.00
CA TYR A 65 -11.08 -0.64 -13.60
C TYR A 65 -11.10 0.55 -12.64
N PHE A 66 -10.82 1.76 -13.13
CA PHE A 66 -10.87 2.99 -12.34
C PHE A 66 -12.25 3.67 -12.35
N ASN A 67 -13.15 3.28 -13.27
CA ASN A 67 -14.51 3.83 -13.41
C ASN A 67 -15.45 3.53 -12.23
N PRO A 68 -15.54 2.30 -11.67
CA PRO A 68 -16.55 1.93 -10.68
C PRO A 68 -16.56 2.83 -9.45
N GLY A 69 -17.73 3.03 -8.84
CA GLY A 69 -17.83 3.75 -7.58
C GLY A 69 -17.14 2.97 -6.45
N PHE A 70 -16.11 3.56 -5.86
CA PHE A 70 -15.36 2.96 -4.76
C PHE A 70 -15.58 3.73 -3.45
N LYS A 71 -15.68 2.98 -2.35
CA LYS A 71 -15.37 3.49 -1.02
C LYS A 71 -13.86 3.68 -0.92
N TYR A 72 -13.40 4.85 -0.51
CA TYR A 72 -11.98 5.13 -0.35
C TYR A 72 -11.57 4.93 1.11
N ILE A 73 -10.61 4.04 1.35
CA ILE A 73 -10.16 3.72 2.71
C ILE A 73 -9.01 4.64 3.11
N HIS A 74 -9.33 5.79 3.75
CA HIS A 74 -8.35 6.78 4.22
C HIS A 74 -8.15 6.79 5.75
N LEU A 75 -8.88 5.94 6.44
CA LEU A 75 -8.85 5.75 7.87
C LEU A 75 -8.74 4.26 8.18
N ARG A 76 -8.08 3.94 9.29
CA ARG A 76 -8.00 2.58 9.80
C ARG A 76 -9.39 2.12 10.22
N GLU A 77 -9.86 1.04 9.63
CA GLU A 77 -11.12 0.38 9.99
C GLU A 77 -10.79 -0.85 10.87
N PRO A 78 -11.62 -1.17 11.88
CA PRO A 78 -11.44 -2.40 12.63
C PRO A 78 -11.64 -3.60 11.70
N ALA A 79 -10.77 -4.60 11.80
CA ALA A 79 -11.00 -5.89 11.17
C ALA A 79 -12.29 -6.50 11.73
N VAL A 80 -13.16 -7.00 10.86
CA VAL A 80 -14.49 -7.54 11.24
C VAL A 80 -14.36 -8.91 11.92
N ALA A 81 -13.25 -9.61 11.70
CA ALA A 81 -12.97 -10.94 12.24
C ALA A 81 -11.52 -11.03 12.76
N ASP A 82 -11.26 -12.01 13.62
CA ASP A 82 -9.90 -12.37 14.02
C ASP A 82 -9.17 -12.97 12.82
N LEU A 83 -8.21 -12.21 12.27
CA LEU A 83 -7.48 -12.60 11.06
C LEU A 83 -6.76 -13.94 11.22
N ASN A 84 -6.38 -14.33 12.45
CA ASN A 84 -5.78 -15.65 12.72
C ASN A 84 -6.74 -16.81 12.50
N THR A 85 -8.05 -16.57 12.64
CA THR A 85 -9.09 -17.57 12.41
C THR A 85 -9.54 -17.62 10.96
N VAL A 86 -9.42 -16.48 10.26
CA VAL A 86 -9.85 -16.33 8.86
C VAL A 86 -8.80 -16.84 7.89
N PHE A 87 -7.51 -16.74 8.24
CA PHE A 87 -6.42 -17.22 7.41
C PHE A 87 -5.85 -18.53 7.94
N GLN A 88 -6.00 -19.58 7.14
CA GLN A 88 -5.22 -20.81 7.25
C GLN A 88 -4.42 -20.94 5.95
N CYS A 89 -3.10 -20.90 6.07
CA CYS A 89 -2.24 -21.18 4.93
C CYS A 89 -2.20 -22.70 4.74
N ASP A 90 -2.85 -23.19 3.68
CA ASP A 90 -2.88 -24.62 3.36
C ASP A 90 -1.54 -25.15 2.81
N VAL A 91 -0.47 -24.36 2.85
CA VAL A 91 0.87 -24.78 2.44
C VAL A 91 1.48 -25.60 3.58
N PRO A 92 1.64 -26.93 3.42
CA PRO A 92 2.16 -27.76 4.49
C PRO A 92 3.60 -27.36 4.83
N GLN A 93 3.93 -27.34 6.12
CA GLN A 93 5.29 -27.07 6.64
C GLN A 93 5.85 -25.67 6.34
N LEU A 94 5.00 -24.70 5.99
CA LEU A 94 5.42 -23.31 5.85
C LEU A 94 5.61 -22.66 7.23
N ASP A 95 6.86 -22.57 7.68
CA ASP A 95 7.26 -21.91 8.94
C ASP A 95 7.75 -20.49 8.65
N THR A 96 6.94 -19.48 9.01
CA THR A 96 7.15 -18.06 8.68
C THR A 96 6.90 -17.15 9.89
N PHE A 97 7.55 -15.99 9.90
CA PHE A 97 7.08 -14.86 10.70
C PHE A 97 5.91 -14.22 9.96
N GLN A 98 4.77 -14.02 10.61
CA GLN A 98 3.57 -13.52 9.93
C GLN A 98 3.28 -12.07 10.30
N ALA A 99 3.04 -11.25 9.29
CA ALA A 99 2.59 -9.87 9.44
C ALA A 99 1.29 -9.67 8.67
N PHE A 100 0.33 -8.99 9.30
CA PHE A 100 -0.98 -8.77 8.72
C PHE A 100 -1.14 -7.32 8.26
N ILE A 101 -1.66 -7.16 7.05
CA ILE A 101 -2.10 -5.87 6.50
C ILE A 101 -3.60 -5.97 6.25
N PHE A 102 -4.38 -5.01 6.71
CA PHE A 102 -5.82 -4.97 6.48
C PHE A 102 -6.20 -3.68 5.77
N ASN A 103 -6.73 -3.79 4.54
CA ASN A 103 -7.06 -2.66 3.66
C ASN A 103 -5.91 -1.63 3.54
N GLY A 104 -4.66 -2.10 3.44
CA GLY A 104 -3.46 -1.26 3.30
C GLY A 104 -2.89 -0.71 4.62
N TRP A 105 -3.48 -1.05 5.77
CA TRP A 105 -3.00 -0.64 7.09
C TRP A 105 -2.30 -1.80 7.80
N TYR A 106 -1.19 -1.52 8.45
CA TYR A 106 -0.50 -2.53 9.26
C TYR A 106 -1.33 -2.89 10.50
N TYR A 107 -1.60 -4.18 10.67
CA TYR A 107 -2.44 -4.68 11.73
C TYR A 107 -1.59 -5.39 12.78
N GLU A 108 -1.15 -4.64 13.79
CA GLU A 108 -0.24 -5.13 14.84
C GLU A 108 -0.80 -6.34 15.61
N LYS A 109 -2.13 -6.39 15.81
CA LYS A 109 -2.77 -7.48 16.54
C LYS A 109 -2.73 -8.76 15.70
N GLY A 110 -2.18 -9.84 16.24
CA GLY A 110 -2.12 -11.13 15.57
C GLY A 110 -0.86 -11.37 14.75
N CYS A 111 -0.02 -10.36 14.50
CA CYS A 111 1.30 -10.59 13.91
C CYS A 111 2.09 -11.63 14.73
N GLN A 112 2.55 -12.69 14.07
CA GLN A 112 3.35 -13.75 14.68
C GLN A 112 4.83 -13.49 14.37
N THR A 113 5.36 -12.45 15.00
CA THR A 113 6.75 -12.00 14.81
C THR A 113 7.67 -12.38 15.97
N ASN A 114 7.17 -13.22 16.89
CA ASN A 114 7.95 -13.74 18.01
C ASN A 114 9.16 -14.52 17.49
N GLY A 115 10.37 -14.11 17.89
CA GLY A 115 11.62 -14.71 17.44
C GLY A 115 12.27 -14.00 16.26
N LEU A 116 11.71 -12.89 15.75
CA LEU A 116 12.50 -11.95 14.96
C LEU A 116 13.68 -11.44 15.81
N PRO A 117 14.89 -11.30 15.24
CA PRO A 117 16.01 -10.69 15.94
C PRO A 117 15.66 -9.27 16.43
N ASP A 118 16.09 -8.90 17.64
CA ASP A 118 15.75 -7.61 18.27
C ASP A 118 16.14 -6.37 17.45
N ASN A 119 17.12 -6.51 16.55
CA ASN A 119 17.62 -5.46 15.68
C ASN A 119 16.88 -5.36 14.33
N VAL A 120 16.03 -6.33 14.00
CA VAL A 120 15.14 -6.31 12.83
C VAL A 120 13.85 -5.61 13.22
N ILE A 121 13.43 -4.64 12.41
CA ILE A 121 12.21 -3.86 12.71
C ILE A 121 11.19 -4.18 11.63
N LEU A 122 10.04 -4.74 12.02
CA LEU A 122 8.86 -4.89 11.19
C LEU A 122 7.70 -4.16 11.85
N SER A 123 7.21 -3.08 11.24
CA SER A 123 6.20 -2.21 11.84
C SER A 123 5.33 -1.53 10.78
N SER A 124 4.34 -0.78 11.24
CA SER A 124 3.58 0.17 10.41
C SER A 124 4.51 1.25 9.84
N LEU A 125 4.34 1.54 8.55
CA LEU A 125 5.05 2.65 7.90
C LEU A 125 4.60 4.00 8.51
N GLU A 126 3.31 4.14 8.83
CA GLU A 126 2.78 5.30 9.52
C GLU A 126 3.45 5.48 10.89
N ASN A 127 3.46 4.45 11.75
CA ASN A 127 4.01 4.57 13.10
C ASN A 127 5.51 4.87 13.09
N ILE A 128 6.30 4.10 12.31
CA ILE A 128 7.75 4.30 12.26
C ILE A 128 8.13 5.70 11.75
N SER A 129 7.27 6.29 10.91
CA SER A 129 7.51 7.63 10.37
C SER A 129 7.42 8.74 11.42
N PHE A 130 6.70 8.49 12.52
CA PHE A 130 6.67 9.38 13.67
C PHE A 130 7.72 9.00 14.73
N GLU A 131 7.91 7.71 14.98
CA GLU A 131 8.77 7.21 16.06
C GLU A 131 10.27 7.30 15.74
N LYS A 132 10.64 6.96 14.50
CA LYS A 132 12.04 6.81 14.05
C LYS A 132 12.22 7.36 12.61
N PRO A 133 11.96 8.66 12.38
CA PRO A 133 12.03 9.25 11.04
C PRO A 133 13.41 9.11 10.37
N GLU A 134 14.48 8.90 11.14
CA GLU A 134 15.81 8.64 10.64
C GLU A 134 15.96 7.34 9.87
N LEU A 135 15.17 6.31 10.19
CA LEU A 135 15.21 5.01 9.51
C LEU A 135 14.52 5.04 8.15
N ILE A 136 13.63 6.01 7.92
CA ILE A 136 12.87 6.15 6.68
C ILE A 136 13.35 7.29 5.79
N LYS A 137 14.55 7.84 6.02
CA LYS A 137 15.13 8.91 5.19
C LYS A 137 15.19 8.59 3.69
N LYS A 138 15.28 7.30 3.34
CA LYS A 138 15.33 6.81 1.95
C LYS A 138 13.97 6.51 1.33
N TYR A 139 12.88 6.74 2.07
CA TYR A 139 11.51 6.54 1.58
C TYR A 139 11.17 7.47 0.40
N GLY A 140 10.52 6.92 -0.63
CA GLY A 140 10.06 7.69 -1.79
C GLY A 140 11.20 8.26 -2.62
N LEU A 141 12.30 7.52 -2.76
CA LEU A 141 13.45 7.87 -3.59
C LEU A 141 13.61 6.96 -4.83
N LEU A 142 13.08 5.74 -4.79
CA LEU A 142 13.22 4.75 -5.87
C LEU A 142 12.00 4.75 -6.79
N ALA A 143 10.80 4.81 -6.21
CA ALA A 143 9.56 4.82 -6.98
C ALA A 143 9.23 6.25 -7.44
N ASP A 144 9.70 6.61 -8.64
CA ASP A 144 9.54 7.94 -9.23
C ASP A 144 8.11 8.21 -9.73
N THR A 145 7.47 9.22 -9.14
CA THR A 145 6.12 9.66 -9.48
C THR A 145 6.03 10.30 -10.87
N ALA A 146 7.13 10.83 -11.41
CA ALA A 146 7.14 11.40 -12.77
C ALA A 146 7.14 10.32 -13.87
N SER A 147 7.55 9.10 -13.52
CA SER A 147 7.70 7.99 -14.47
C SER A 147 6.45 7.12 -14.60
N ASP A 148 5.68 6.97 -13.51
CA ASP A 148 4.51 6.10 -13.47
C ASP A 148 3.31 6.76 -12.77
N PRO A 149 2.14 6.85 -13.45
CA PRO A 149 0.97 7.50 -12.87
C PRO A 149 0.37 6.73 -11.68
N LEU A 150 0.50 5.40 -11.62
CA LEU A 150 0.01 4.61 -10.49
C LEU A 150 0.88 4.82 -9.26
N VAL A 151 2.20 5.00 -9.44
CA VAL A 151 3.11 5.41 -8.36
C VAL A 151 2.76 6.82 -7.86
N ALA A 152 2.46 7.74 -8.77
CA ALA A 152 2.00 9.09 -8.43
C ALA A 152 0.68 9.05 -7.64
N LEU A 153 -0.30 8.27 -8.10
CA LEU A 153 -1.58 8.09 -7.42
C LEU A 153 -1.41 7.45 -6.04
N ASN A 154 -0.60 6.39 -5.94
CA ASN A 154 -0.28 5.73 -4.68
C ASN A 154 0.35 6.73 -3.71
N THR A 155 1.40 7.45 -4.12
CA THR A 155 2.13 8.40 -3.26
C THR A 155 1.23 9.55 -2.79
N ALA A 156 0.26 9.98 -3.60
CA ALA A 156 -0.71 10.99 -3.20
C ALA A 156 -1.62 10.51 -2.07
N PHE A 157 -2.09 9.26 -2.10
CA PHE A 157 -3.10 8.73 -1.17
C PHE A 157 -2.54 7.88 -0.03
N ALA A 158 -1.39 7.22 -0.20
CA ALA A 158 -0.82 6.27 0.75
C ALA A 158 -0.66 6.88 2.13
N LYS A 159 -1.10 6.16 3.16
CA LYS A 159 -0.94 6.56 4.56
C LYS A 159 -0.12 5.57 5.36
N ASP A 160 -0.25 4.29 5.04
CA ASP A 160 0.37 3.21 5.75
C ASP A 160 0.71 2.06 4.79
N GLY A 161 1.21 1.00 5.38
CA GLY A 161 1.71 -0.24 4.80
C GLY A 161 2.69 -0.81 5.82
N TYR A 162 3.67 -1.59 5.38
CA TYR A 162 4.71 -2.05 6.30
C TYR A 162 6.05 -1.39 6.03
N PHE A 163 6.79 -1.21 7.11
CA PHE A 163 8.21 -0.93 7.09
C PHE A 163 8.97 -2.14 7.60
N LEU A 164 9.99 -2.58 6.84
CA LEU A 164 10.90 -3.64 7.24
C LEU A 164 12.33 -3.12 7.18
N TYR A 165 13.04 -3.11 8.30
CA TYR A 165 14.48 -2.83 8.35
C TYR A 165 15.25 -4.08 8.76
N VAL A 166 16.25 -4.43 7.96
CA VAL A 166 17.16 -5.55 8.22
C VAL A 166 18.60 -5.01 8.28
N PRO A 167 19.22 -4.99 9.47
CA PRO A 167 20.53 -4.37 9.66
C PRO A 167 21.67 -5.21 9.10
N LYS A 168 22.82 -4.58 8.89
CA LYS A 168 24.01 -5.19 8.25
C LYS A 168 24.31 -6.59 8.80
N LYS A 169 24.65 -7.51 7.89
CA LYS A 169 25.06 -8.89 8.22
C LYS A 169 24.00 -9.74 8.96
N SER A 170 22.74 -9.29 9.03
CA SER A 170 21.67 -10.07 9.65
C SER A 170 21.06 -11.03 8.63
N ILE A 171 21.07 -12.32 8.96
CA ILE A 171 20.55 -13.39 8.09
C ILE A 171 19.33 -14.00 8.75
N LEU A 172 18.15 -13.80 8.16
CA LEU A 172 16.90 -14.37 8.65
C LEU A 172 16.73 -15.79 8.10
N LYS A 173 16.73 -16.77 9.00
CA LYS A 173 16.55 -18.19 8.64
C LYS A 173 15.12 -18.52 8.19
N LYS A 174 14.13 -17.84 8.77
CA LYS A 174 12.71 -18.00 8.46
C LYS A 174 12.24 -16.83 7.58
N PRO A 175 11.35 -17.05 6.60
CA PRO A 175 10.79 -15.97 5.80
C PRO A 175 9.85 -15.09 6.63
N ILE A 176 9.70 -13.84 6.21
CA ILE A 176 8.62 -12.96 6.64
C ILE A 176 7.49 -13.09 5.63
N GLN A 177 6.32 -13.51 6.08
CA GLN A 177 5.10 -13.62 5.29
C GLN A 177 4.21 -12.41 5.58
N ILE A 178 4.00 -11.56 4.58
CA ILE A 178 3.07 -10.44 4.60
C ILE A 178 1.76 -10.92 4.01
N ILE A 179 0.68 -10.85 4.79
CA ILE A 179 -0.64 -11.33 4.39
C ILE A 179 -1.56 -10.10 4.35
N ASN A 180 -1.92 -9.69 3.14
CA ASN A 180 -2.82 -8.58 2.88
C ASN A 180 -4.26 -9.08 2.79
N PHE A 181 -5.14 -8.51 3.59
CA PHE A 181 -6.56 -8.76 3.58
C PHE A 181 -7.31 -7.54 3.05
N LEU A 182 -8.27 -7.81 2.16
CA LEU A 182 -9.19 -6.83 1.61
C LEU A 182 -10.61 -7.18 2.01
N GLN A 183 -11.26 -6.28 2.75
CA GLN A 183 -12.64 -6.43 3.18
C GLN A 183 -13.31 -5.07 3.35
N SER A 184 -14.47 -4.89 2.73
CA SER A 184 -15.27 -3.67 2.84
C SER A 184 -16.74 -4.01 2.58
N ASP A 185 -17.66 -3.21 3.10
CA ASP A 185 -19.10 -3.32 2.87
C ASP A 185 -19.50 -2.97 1.43
N LYS A 186 -18.64 -2.23 0.72
CA LYS A 186 -18.79 -1.85 -0.69
C LYS A 186 -17.50 -2.15 -1.46
N ASN A 187 -17.55 -2.06 -2.78
CA ASN A 187 -16.34 -1.99 -3.60
C ASN A 187 -15.40 -0.90 -3.06
N ALA A 188 -14.12 -1.20 -2.91
CA ALA A 188 -13.17 -0.30 -2.26
C ALA A 188 -11.92 0.00 -3.10
N PHE A 189 -11.44 1.22 -2.95
CA PHE A 189 -10.11 1.65 -3.39
C PHE A 189 -9.20 1.67 -2.17
N VAL A 190 -8.10 0.93 -2.27
CA VAL A 190 -7.13 0.74 -1.20
C VAL A 190 -5.76 1.14 -1.73
N THR A 191 -5.02 1.88 -0.91
CA THR A 191 -3.61 2.19 -1.17
C THR A 191 -2.75 1.67 -0.05
N GLN A 192 -1.69 0.99 -0.43
CA GLN A 192 -0.68 0.47 0.47
C GLN A 192 0.69 0.93 -0.03
N ARG A 193 1.54 1.40 0.87
CA ARG A 193 2.92 1.69 0.50
C ARG A 193 3.88 1.07 1.49
N ASN A 194 4.80 0.28 0.96
CA ASN A 194 5.72 -0.51 1.74
C ASN A 194 7.13 0.00 1.51
N PHE A 195 7.93 0.01 2.57
CA PHE A 195 9.33 0.37 2.49
C PHE A 195 10.18 -0.68 3.19
N ILE A 196 10.99 -1.39 2.42
CA ILE A 196 11.92 -2.39 2.91
C ILE A 196 13.32 -1.78 2.78
N TYR A 197 14.09 -1.84 3.85
CA TYR A 197 15.46 -1.38 3.87
C TYR A 197 16.37 -2.50 4.37
N VAL A 198 17.07 -3.14 3.44
CA VAL A 198 18.03 -4.22 3.71
C VAL A 198 19.44 -3.65 3.59
N GLU A 199 20.20 -3.73 4.67
CA GLU A 199 21.58 -3.24 4.66
C GLU A 199 22.59 -4.27 4.12
N GLU A 200 23.80 -3.79 3.86
CA GLU A 200 24.90 -4.57 3.32
C GLU A 200 25.15 -5.89 4.08
N GLY A 201 25.19 -6.99 3.32
CA GLY A 201 25.43 -8.34 3.83
C GLY A 201 24.26 -8.94 4.60
N ALA A 202 23.11 -8.27 4.67
CA ALA A 202 21.89 -8.85 5.22
C ALA A 202 21.15 -9.72 4.20
N ASP A 203 20.41 -10.71 4.69
CA ASP A 203 19.60 -11.64 3.89
C ASP A 203 18.24 -11.83 4.55
N VAL A 204 17.18 -11.60 3.76
CA VAL A 204 15.80 -11.79 4.17
C VAL A 204 14.99 -12.36 3.01
N LYS A 205 14.08 -13.28 3.34
CA LYS A 205 13.08 -13.84 2.40
C LYS A 205 11.72 -13.28 2.76
N ILE A 206 11.02 -12.75 1.76
CA ILE A 206 9.69 -12.17 1.93
C ILE A 206 8.70 -12.91 1.04
N ILE A 207 7.56 -13.28 1.60
CA ILE A 207 6.43 -13.88 0.90
C ILE A 207 5.26 -12.91 1.04
N SER A 208 4.60 -12.53 -0.06
CA SER A 208 3.40 -11.69 -0.04
C SER A 208 2.20 -12.51 -0.49
N CYS A 209 1.10 -12.42 0.26
CA CYS A 209 -0.16 -13.08 -0.05
C CYS A 209 -1.30 -12.05 -0.02
N ASP A 210 -2.16 -12.03 -1.04
CA ASP A 210 -3.28 -11.10 -1.13
C ASP A 210 -4.60 -11.89 -1.11
N HIS A 211 -5.47 -11.55 -0.16
CA HIS A 211 -6.75 -12.23 0.07
C HIS A 211 -7.91 -11.23 0.12
N THR A 212 -8.99 -11.55 -0.59
CA THR A 212 -10.28 -10.86 -0.44
C THR A 212 -11.19 -11.68 0.49
N LEU A 213 -11.70 -11.07 1.56
CA LEU A 213 -12.53 -11.77 2.55
C LEU A 213 -14.03 -11.76 2.21
N ASN A 214 -14.41 -11.15 1.10
CA ASN A 214 -15.77 -11.15 0.57
C ASN A 214 -15.76 -10.97 -0.96
N LEU A 215 -16.93 -10.97 -1.57
CA LEU A 215 -17.12 -10.91 -3.02
C LEU A 215 -17.13 -9.49 -3.62
N ASN A 216 -16.82 -8.46 -2.82
CA ASN A 216 -16.74 -7.09 -3.34
C ASN A 216 -15.51 -6.93 -4.25
N SER A 217 -15.56 -5.94 -5.14
CA SER A 217 -14.44 -5.60 -6.02
C SER A 217 -13.49 -4.60 -5.36
N TYR A 218 -12.20 -4.85 -5.47
CA TYR A 218 -11.16 -4.01 -4.89
C TYR A 218 -10.21 -3.50 -5.98
N LEU A 219 -9.94 -2.19 -5.94
CA LEU A 219 -8.82 -1.61 -6.65
C LEU A 219 -7.70 -1.35 -5.63
N ASN A 220 -6.79 -2.31 -5.51
CA ASN A 220 -5.62 -2.20 -4.65
C ASN A 220 -4.45 -1.62 -5.44
N ASN A 221 -4.00 -0.42 -5.06
CA ASN A 221 -2.79 0.19 -5.59
C ASN A 221 -1.68 0.10 -4.53
N SER A 222 -0.81 -0.90 -4.68
CA SER A 222 0.30 -1.16 -3.76
C SER A 222 1.64 -0.80 -4.41
N VAL A 223 2.50 -0.08 -3.68
CA VAL A 223 3.87 0.25 -4.11
C VAL A 223 4.84 -0.23 -3.04
N THR A 224 5.88 -0.94 -3.45
CA THR A 224 6.94 -1.42 -2.55
C THR A 224 8.28 -0.91 -3.04
N GLU A 225 9.02 -0.25 -2.16
CA GLU A 225 10.43 0.13 -2.37
C GLU A 225 11.31 -0.82 -1.54
N ILE A 226 12.40 -1.34 -2.12
CA ILE A 226 13.35 -2.27 -1.50
C ILE A 226 14.77 -1.77 -1.75
#